data_AF-A0A6P1VCK3-F1
#
_entry.id   AF-A0A6P1VCK3-F1
#
_cell.length_a   1.000
_cell.length_b   1.000
_cell.length_c   1.000
_cell.angle_alpha   90.00
_cell.angle_beta   90.00
_cell.angle_gamma   90.00
#
_symmetry.space_group_name_H-M   'P 1'
#
loop_
_entity.id
_entity.type
_entity.pdbx_description
1 polymer ?
#
loop_
_entity_poly.entity_id
_entity_poly.type
_entity_poly.pdbx_seq_one_letter_code
_entity_poly.pdbx_strand_id
1 'polypeptide(L)'
;MDDLLYAVTKTPEYQEIVDGVKSQGAEQQLVQESNAEEWGVHLIESLPSALRGRAVAIMAAKAVSERVGQTHKYESDQTRQLALVAAIPNWLLAQRQLDQHGDTMKRPEKKKLLGPIIAFNHALRKIIDAEQCSGMQQLINFVNNIVLMMGEGEEVVRYAENAARITLVGMRQEIAAESVLSSMQEVHGIRGANDEEELGGIDIVVTYKGVEVGIDIKSSQATANQANKIAREHGDAEYMAVWSGFTGRDFGDKLILENWQLRNKQDYYRSVMDVVIQQAGHNVA
;
A
#
# COMPACT_ATOMS: atom_id res chain seq x y z
N MET A 1 11.83 13.07 -17.70
CA MET A 1 11.67 11.63 -18.00
C MET A 1 13.04 11.01 -17.79
N ASP A 2 13.07 9.84 -17.18
CA ASP A 2 14.26 9.23 -16.60
C ASP A 2 15.33 8.85 -17.63
N ASP A 3 16.47 9.53 -17.58
CA ASP A 3 17.62 9.30 -18.48
C ASP A 3 18.26 7.91 -18.29
N LEU A 4 18.05 7.26 -17.15
CA LEU A 4 18.51 5.89 -16.88
C LEU A 4 17.62 4.83 -17.55
N LEU A 5 16.30 5.05 -17.59
CA LEU A 5 15.36 4.16 -18.26
C LEU A 5 15.50 4.27 -19.80
N TYR A 6 15.80 5.48 -20.28
CA TYR A 6 16.08 5.73 -21.70
C TYR A 6 17.43 5.10 -22.13
N ALA A 7 18.46 5.16 -21.29
CA ALA A 7 19.77 4.58 -21.61
C ALA A 7 19.74 3.05 -21.69
N VAL A 8 19.04 2.37 -20.78
CA VAL A 8 18.97 0.89 -20.72
C VAL A 8 18.12 0.29 -21.85
N THR A 9 17.09 1.00 -22.30
CA THR A 9 16.22 0.52 -23.40
C THR A 9 16.80 0.73 -24.80
N LYS A 10 17.98 1.36 -24.90
CA LYS A 10 18.70 1.64 -26.16
C LYS A 10 20.00 0.84 -26.31
N THR A 11 20.36 0.01 -25.32
CA THR A 11 21.54 -0.85 -25.42
C THR A 11 21.32 -1.94 -26.47
N PRO A 12 22.33 -2.27 -27.32
CA PRO A 12 22.24 -3.34 -28.31
C PRO A 12 21.76 -4.66 -27.72
N GLU A 13 22.19 -4.98 -26.49
CA GLU A 13 21.84 -6.20 -25.79
C GLU A 13 20.34 -6.27 -25.44
N TYR A 14 19.74 -5.14 -25.04
CA TYR A 14 18.28 -5.07 -24.79
C TYR A 14 17.49 -5.24 -26.07
N GLN A 15 17.99 -4.71 -27.18
CA GLN A 15 17.30 -4.76 -28.46
C GLN A 15 17.38 -6.15 -29.11
N GLU A 16 18.50 -6.85 -28.95
CA GLU A 16 18.66 -8.26 -29.34
C GLU A 16 17.69 -9.18 -28.58
N ILE A 17 17.47 -8.92 -27.29
CA ILE A 17 16.53 -9.66 -26.45
C ILE A 17 15.07 -9.42 -26.92
N VAL A 18 14.71 -8.17 -27.21
CA VAL A 18 13.36 -7.82 -27.68
C VAL A 18 13.07 -8.39 -29.07
N ASP A 19 14.04 -8.33 -29.98
CA ASP A 19 13.89 -8.82 -31.34
C ASP A 19 13.94 -10.36 -31.41
N GLY A 20 14.68 -11.01 -30.50
CA GLY A 20 14.64 -12.46 -30.29
C GLY A 20 13.25 -12.95 -29.84
N VAL A 21 12.62 -12.24 -28.88
CA VAL A 21 11.27 -12.57 -28.39
C VAL A 21 10.19 -12.34 -29.45
N LYS A 22 10.34 -11.33 -30.32
CA LYS A 22 9.37 -11.06 -31.40
C LYS A 22 9.46 -12.05 -32.56
N SER A 23 10.66 -12.49 -32.92
CA SER A 23 10.83 -13.41 -34.07
C SER A 23 10.33 -14.83 -33.79
N GLN A 24 10.22 -15.23 -32.52
CA GLN A 24 9.75 -16.57 -32.12
C GLN A 24 8.25 -16.64 -31.80
N GLY A 25 7.55 -15.50 -31.76
CA GLY A 25 6.10 -15.44 -31.53
C GLY A 25 5.23 -15.78 -32.76
N ALA A 26 5.83 -16.06 -33.92
CA ALA A 26 5.12 -16.33 -35.16
C ALA A 26 4.94 -17.83 -35.49
N GLU A 27 5.66 -18.73 -34.81
CA GLU A 27 5.53 -20.17 -35.05
C GLU A 27 5.35 -20.93 -33.73
N GLN A 28 4.27 -21.71 -33.66
CA GLN A 28 3.97 -22.76 -32.67
C GLN A 28 3.22 -22.32 -31.40
N GLN A 29 1.96 -21.92 -31.60
CA GLN A 29 0.90 -22.17 -30.65
C GLN A 29 0.74 -23.70 -30.46
N LEU A 30 1.00 -24.20 -29.24
CA LEU A 30 0.34 -25.33 -28.55
C LEU A 30 1.23 -26.23 -27.66
N VAL A 31 2.54 -25.97 -27.49
CA VAL A 31 3.41 -26.85 -26.65
C VAL A 31 4.30 -26.10 -25.63
N GLN A 32 4.02 -24.83 -25.29
CA GLN A 32 4.96 -23.99 -24.52
C GLN A 32 4.50 -23.46 -23.15
N GLU A 33 3.66 -24.18 -22.40
CA GLU A 33 3.44 -23.80 -21.00
C GLU A 33 4.51 -24.36 -20.05
N SER A 34 5.13 -25.52 -20.33
CA SER A 34 6.18 -26.08 -19.46
C SER A 34 7.57 -25.47 -19.69
N ASN A 35 7.89 -25.08 -20.94
CA ASN A 35 9.23 -24.62 -21.28
C ASN A 35 9.43 -23.12 -21.03
N ALA A 36 8.40 -22.28 -21.09
CA ALA A 36 8.57 -20.85 -20.80
C ALA A 36 8.94 -20.58 -19.32
N GLU A 37 8.42 -21.40 -18.39
CA GLU A 37 8.76 -21.34 -16.96
C GLU A 37 10.22 -21.78 -16.70
N GLU A 38 10.67 -22.84 -17.37
CA GLU A 38 12.03 -23.40 -17.21
C GLU A 38 13.11 -22.45 -17.74
N TRP A 39 12.84 -21.74 -18.85
CA TRP A 39 13.76 -20.75 -19.43
C TRP A 39 13.82 -19.43 -18.64
N GLY A 40 12.70 -18.98 -18.07
CA GLY A 40 12.65 -17.80 -17.21
C GLY A 40 13.42 -17.99 -15.90
N VAL A 41 13.36 -19.19 -15.33
CA VAL A 41 14.14 -19.57 -14.13
C VAL A 41 15.63 -19.57 -14.42
N HIS A 42 16.07 -20.18 -15.53
CA HIS A 42 17.49 -20.19 -15.91
C HIS A 42 18.06 -18.79 -16.21
N LEU A 43 17.25 -17.88 -16.77
CA LEU A 43 17.66 -16.50 -17.00
C LEU A 43 17.84 -15.74 -15.68
N ILE A 44 16.94 -15.93 -14.71
CA ILE A 44 17.10 -15.38 -13.35
C ILE A 44 18.36 -15.97 -12.70
N GLU A 45 18.57 -17.28 -12.77
CA GLU A 45 19.73 -17.94 -12.16
C GLU A 45 21.07 -17.45 -12.70
N SER A 46 21.09 -17.00 -13.96
CA SER A 46 22.26 -16.42 -14.62
C SER A 46 22.57 -14.98 -14.18
N LEU A 47 21.63 -14.29 -13.52
CA LEU A 47 21.85 -12.92 -13.05
C LEU A 47 22.74 -12.89 -11.79
N PRO A 48 23.54 -11.82 -11.62
CA PRO A 48 24.14 -11.51 -10.33
C PRO A 48 23.09 -11.54 -9.22
N SER A 49 23.44 -12.06 -8.03
CA SER A 49 22.48 -12.26 -6.91
C SER A 49 21.66 -11.00 -6.59
N ALA A 50 22.29 -9.82 -6.63
CA ALA A 50 21.65 -8.53 -6.41
C ALA A 50 20.58 -8.14 -7.47
N LEU A 51 20.58 -8.78 -8.64
CA LEU A 51 19.63 -8.52 -9.73
C LEU A 51 18.54 -9.59 -9.83
N ARG A 52 18.71 -10.74 -9.18
CA ARG A 52 17.73 -11.84 -9.19
C ARG A 52 16.41 -11.47 -8.55
N GLY A 53 16.45 -10.89 -7.36
CA GLY A 53 15.22 -10.45 -6.67
C GLY A 53 14.49 -9.35 -7.44
N ARG A 54 15.23 -8.45 -8.12
CA ARG A 54 14.64 -7.45 -9.02
C ARG A 54 14.00 -8.09 -10.24
N ALA A 55 14.65 -9.06 -10.87
CA ALA A 55 14.10 -9.80 -12.00
C ALA A 55 12.85 -10.60 -11.61
N VAL A 56 12.84 -11.25 -10.45
CA VAL A 56 11.66 -11.95 -9.90
C VAL A 56 10.53 -10.96 -9.64
N ALA A 57 10.79 -9.82 -9.01
CA ALA A 57 9.78 -8.80 -8.75
C ALA A 57 9.24 -8.15 -10.04
N ILE A 58 10.09 -7.94 -11.04
CA ILE A 58 9.68 -7.40 -12.36
C ILE A 58 8.85 -8.43 -13.13
N MET A 59 9.23 -9.71 -13.12
CA MET A 59 8.45 -10.76 -13.76
C MET A 59 7.13 -11.00 -13.04
N ALA A 60 7.12 -10.93 -11.70
CA ALA A 60 5.91 -10.90 -10.91
C ALA A 60 4.99 -9.74 -11.32
N ALA A 61 5.52 -8.51 -11.36
CA ALA A 61 4.79 -7.33 -11.77
C ALA A 61 4.23 -7.44 -13.20
N LYS A 62 5.03 -7.97 -14.14
CA LYS A 62 4.64 -8.18 -15.54
C LYS A 62 3.52 -9.22 -15.65
N ALA A 63 3.64 -10.34 -14.95
CA ALA A 63 2.59 -11.37 -14.90
C ALA A 63 1.29 -10.86 -14.28
N VAL A 64 1.35 -9.97 -13.28
CA VAL A 64 0.16 -9.26 -12.76
C VAL A 64 -0.44 -8.34 -13.82
N SER A 65 0.37 -7.50 -14.46
CA SER A 65 -0.09 -6.54 -15.47
C SER A 65 -0.78 -7.24 -16.65
N GLU A 66 -0.22 -8.37 -17.11
CA GLU A 66 -0.77 -9.18 -18.20
C GLU A 66 -2.08 -9.89 -17.80
N ARG A 67 -2.20 -10.37 -16.55
CA ARG A 67 -3.44 -11.02 -16.05
C ARG A 67 -4.55 -10.02 -15.71
N VAL A 68 -4.23 -8.90 -15.08
CA VAL A 68 -5.20 -7.84 -14.71
C VAL A 68 -5.79 -7.16 -15.95
N GLY A 69 -5.03 -7.04 -17.04
CA GLY A 69 -5.53 -6.55 -18.32
C GLY A 69 -6.52 -7.50 -19.03
N GLN A 70 -6.59 -8.77 -18.63
CA GLN A 70 -7.40 -9.80 -19.29
C GLN A 70 -8.67 -10.20 -18.54
N THR A 71 -8.75 -10.00 -17.22
CA THR A 71 -9.90 -10.46 -16.42
C THR A 71 -10.46 -9.39 -15.48
N HIS A 72 -11.54 -8.72 -15.91
CA HIS A 72 -12.39 -7.89 -15.02
C HIS A 72 -13.29 -8.72 -14.08
N LYS A 73 -12.80 -9.83 -13.54
CA LYS A 73 -13.58 -10.65 -12.59
C LYS A 73 -12.66 -11.43 -11.65
N TYR A 74 -12.81 -11.14 -10.36
CA TYR A 74 -12.18 -11.80 -9.20
C TYR A 74 -10.65 -11.84 -9.24
N GLU A 75 -10.02 -10.91 -8.52
CA GLU A 75 -8.59 -11.01 -8.20
C GLU A 75 -8.38 -12.28 -7.36
N SER A 76 -7.49 -13.18 -7.78
CA SER A 76 -7.18 -14.41 -7.05
C SER A 76 -6.21 -14.15 -5.89
N ASP A 77 -6.10 -15.10 -4.97
CA ASP A 77 -5.14 -15.01 -3.87
C ASP A 77 -3.70 -14.85 -4.35
N GLN A 78 -3.36 -15.58 -5.41
CA GLN A 78 -2.06 -15.51 -6.06
C GLN A 78 -1.80 -14.12 -6.66
N THR A 79 -2.80 -13.51 -7.31
CA THR A 79 -2.64 -12.16 -7.89
C THR A 79 -2.40 -11.11 -6.82
N ARG A 80 -3.10 -11.19 -5.67
CA ARG A 80 -2.88 -10.28 -4.53
C ARG A 80 -1.46 -10.42 -3.95
N GLN A 81 -1.02 -11.65 -3.71
CA GLN A 81 0.34 -11.91 -3.21
C GLN A 81 1.40 -11.43 -4.19
N LEU A 82 1.20 -11.65 -5.49
CA LEU A 82 2.14 -11.23 -6.52
C LEU A 82 2.22 -9.69 -6.64
N ALA A 83 1.10 -9.00 -6.48
CA ALA A 83 1.07 -7.54 -6.40
C ALA A 83 1.87 -7.02 -5.20
N LEU A 84 1.76 -7.68 -4.03
CA LEU A 84 2.57 -7.32 -2.86
C LEU A 84 4.07 -7.54 -3.11
N VAL A 85 4.45 -8.70 -3.66
CA VAL A 85 5.86 -8.99 -4.03
C VAL A 85 6.41 -7.94 -4.98
N ALA A 86 5.63 -7.54 -5.98
CA ALA A 86 6.01 -6.52 -6.96
C ALA A 86 6.20 -5.12 -6.33
N ALA A 87 5.43 -4.79 -5.30
CA ALA A 87 5.48 -3.48 -4.65
C ALA A 87 6.67 -3.30 -3.68
N ILE A 88 7.11 -4.39 -3.02
CA ILE A 88 8.12 -4.36 -1.96
C ILE A 88 9.42 -3.62 -2.34
N PRO A 89 10.06 -3.85 -3.50
CA PRO A 89 11.34 -3.20 -3.80
C PRO A 89 11.24 -1.68 -3.89
N ASN A 90 10.23 -1.18 -4.60
CA ASN A 90 10.04 0.26 -4.79
C ASN A 90 9.56 0.94 -3.51
N TRP A 91 8.70 0.27 -2.74
CA TRP A 91 8.31 0.72 -1.41
C TRP A 91 9.50 0.87 -0.47
N LEU A 92 10.34 -0.17 -0.36
CA LEU A 92 11.50 -0.16 0.53
C LEU A 92 12.47 0.97 0.18
N LEU A 93 12.73 1.18 -1.12
CA LEU A 93 13.57 2.28 -1.58
C LEU A 93 12.96 3.64 -1.25
N ALA A 94 11.68 3.84 -1.56
CA ALA A 94 10.99 5.11 -1.35
C ALA A 94 10.87 5.45 0.15
N GLN A 95 10.51 4.48 0.99
CA GLN A 95 10.41 4.65 2.43
C GLN A 95 11.77 5.04 3.03
N ARG A 96 12.86 4.35 2.65
CA ARG A 96 14.22 4.70 3.13
C ARG A 96 14.62 6.12 2.74
N GLN A 97 14.31 6.54 1.51
CA GLN A 97 14.61 7.89 1.06
C GLN A 97 13.80 8.94 1.83
N LEU A 98 12.52 8.68 2.11
CA LEU A 98 11.69 9.57 2.92
C LEU A 98 12.18 9.66 4.37
N ASP A 99 12.54 8.53 5.00
CA ASP A 99 13.02 8.53 6.38
C ASP A 99 14.39 9.20 6.53
N GLN A 100 15.27 9.08 5.52
CA GLN A 100 16.61 9.67 5.56
C GLN A 100 16.66 11.14 5.16
N HIS A 101 15.82 11.56 4.21
CA HIS A 101 15.95 12.86 3.55
C HIS A 101 14.65 13.67 3.52
N GLY A 102 13.54 13.11 4.00
CA GLY A 102 12.20 13.70 3.93
C GLY A 102 12.16 15.10 4.49
N ASP A 103 12.79 15.40 5.62
CA ASP A 103 12.74 16.74 6.22
C ASP A 103 13.33 17.84 5.32
N THR A 104 14.24 17.47 4.40
CA THR A 104 14.90 18.40 3.48
C THR A 104 14.27 18.43 2.08
N MET A 105 13.39 17.48 1.75
CA MET A 105 12.78 17.35 0.43
C MET A 105 11.67 18.38 0.20
N LYS A 106 11.57 18.87 -1.05
CA LYS A 106 10.44 19.71 -1.46
C LYS A 106 9.18 18.88 -1.62
N ARG A 107 8.00 19.50 -1.47
CA ARG A 107 6.69 18.82 -1.60
C ARG A 107 6.54 17.99 -2.89
N PRO A 108 6.96 18.46 -4.09
CA PRO A 108 6.87 17.65 -5.31
C PRO A 108 7.76 16.41 -5.32
N GLU A 109 8.93 16.47 -4.67
CA GLU A 109 9.85 15.33 -4.55
C GLU A 109 9.28 14.28 -3.59
N LYS A 110 8.73 14.73 -2.45
CA LYS A 110 8.01 13.86 -1.52
C LYS A 110 6.86 13.11 -2.20
N LYS A 111 6.03 13.82 -2.98
CA LYS A 111 4.90 13.21 -3.71
C LYS A 111 5.33 12.07 -4.63
N LYS A 112 6.51 12.13 -5.26
CA LYS A 112 7.03 11.03 -6.10
C LYS A 112 7.35 9.77 -5.29
N LEU A 113 7.78 9.93 -4.05
CA LEU A 113 8.10 8.81 -3.14
C LEU A 113 6.85 8.23 -2.48
N LEU A 114 5.75 8.99 -2.40
CA LEU A 114 4.49 8.49 -1.86
C LEU A 114 3.81 7.46 -2.76
N GLY A 115 3.93 7.56 -4.09
CA GLY A 115 3.31 6.60 -5.02
C GLY A 115 3.68 5.13 -4.75
N PRO A 116 4.98 4.77 -4.65
CA PRO A 116 5.39 3.42 -4.26
C PRO A 116 4.89 2.96 -2.88
N ILE A 117 4.73 3.89 -1.93
CA ILE A 117 4.21 3.59 -0.60
C ILE A 117 2.72 3.27 -0.67
N ILE A 118 1.94 4.09 -1.37
CA ILE A 118 0.51 3.88 -1.60
C ILE A 118 0.28 2.53 -2.28
N ALA A 119 1.05 2.21 -3.33
CA ALA A 119 0.94 0.94 -4.05
C ALA A 119 1.19 -0.29 -3.14
N PHE A 120 2.20 -0.22 -2.27
CA PHE A 120 2.45 -1.27 -1.28
C PHE A 120 1.33 -1.36 -0.25
N ASN A 121 0.83 -0.21 0.20
CA ASN A 121 -0.24 -0.14 1.18
C ASN A 121 -1.53 -0.77 0.64
N HIS A 122 -1.92 -0.45 -0.60
CA HIS A 122 -3.06 -1.07 -1.27
C HIS A 122 -2.89 -2.57 -1.44
N ALA A 123 -1.70 -3.03 -1.83
CA ALA A 123 -1.44 -4.46 -1.99
C ALA A 123 -1.57 -5.21 -0.67
N LEU A 124 -1.04 -4.64 0.43
CA LEU A 124 -1.24 -5.19 1.78
C LEU A 124 -2.72 -5.18 2.17
N ARG A 125 -3.42 -4.07 1.98
CA ARG A 125 -4.83 -3.90 2.34
C ARG A 125 -5.70 -4.97 1.69
N LYS A 126 -5.50 -5.23 0.39
CA LYS A 126 -6.21 -6.29 -0.34
C LYS A 126 -6.01 -7.69 0.24
N ILE A 127 -4.80 -8.00 0.74
CA ILE A 127 -4.52 -9.29 1.38
C ILE A 127 -5.24 -9.40 2.73
N ILE A 128 -5.29 -8.30 3.48
CA ILE A 128 -5.98 -8.24 4.79
C ILE A 128 -7.49 -8.36 4.61
N ASP A 129 -8.09 -7.60 3.69
CA ASP A 129 -9.53 -7.62 3.42
C ASP A 129 -10.01 -8.98 2.89
N ALA A 130 -9.14 -9.71 2.20
CA ALA A 130 -9.40 -11.08 1.76
C ALA A 130 -9.18 -12.13 2.87
N GLU A 131 -8.84 -11.72 4.10
CA GLU A 131 -8.56 -12.57 5.27
C GLU A 131 -7.50 -13.66 5.01
N GLN A 132 -6.56 -13.42 4.11
CA GLN A 132 -5.56 -14.42 3.69
C GLN A 132 -4.42 -14.60 4.69
N CYS A 133 -4.40 -13.82 5.76
CA CYS A 133 -3.36 -13.85 6.77
C CYS A 133 -4.00 -13.83 8.16
N SER A 134 -3.48 -14.66 9.06
CA SER A 134 -4.04 -14.86 10.40
C SER A 134 -3.50 -13.87 11.44
N GLY A 135 -2.49 -13.06 11.10
CA GLY A 135 -1.94 -12.09 12.03
C GLY A 135 -0.81 -11.22 11.46
N MET A 136 -0.49 -10.16 12.19
CA MET A 136 0.49 -9.14 11.80
C MET A 136 1.88 -9.73 11.52
N GLN A 137 2.34 -10.65 12.37
CA GLN A 137 3.69 -11.24 12.23
C GLN A 137 3.84 -12.08 10.95
N GLN A 138 2.75 -12.67 10.43
CA GLN A 138 2.80 -13.42 9.18
C GLN A 138 3.11 -12.51 7.99
N LEU A 139 2.48 -11.34 7.91
CA LEU A 139 2.73 -10.35 6.86
C LEU A 139 4.13 -9.74 6.97
N ILE A 140 4.59 -9.47 8.19
CA ILE A 140 5.96 -8.97 8.43
C ILE A 140 6.99 -10.00 7.96
N ASN A 141 6.81 -11.27 8.33
CA ASN A 141 7.70 -12.35 7.89
C ASN A 141 7.68 -12.51 6.37
N PHE A 142 6.51 -12.37 5.73
CA PHE A 142 6.40 -12.40 4.28
C PHE A 142 7.24 -11.30 3.63
N VAL A 143 7.07 -10.04 4.06
CA VAL A 143 7.86 -8.91 3.54
C VAL A 143 9.36 -9.13 3.76
N ASN A 144 9.77 -9.53 4.96
CA ASN A 144 11.15 -9.81 5.29
C ASN A 144 11.76 -10.91 4.39
N ASN A 145 11.02 -11.99 4.14
CA ASN A 145 11.49 -13.07 3.27
C ASN A 145 11.75 -12.59 1.84
N ILE A 146 10.89 -11.71 1.30
CA ILE A 146 11.11 -11.13 -0.03
C ILE A 146 12.35 -10.22 -0.03
N VAL A 147 12.53 -9.40 1.02
CA VAL A 147 13.72 -8.54 1.14
C VAL A 147 15.00 -9.36 1.26
N LEU A 148 14.97 -10.49 1.97
CA LEU A 148 16.08 -11.45 2.01
C LEU A 148 16.36 -12.06 0.63
N MET A 149 15.33 -12.42 -0.13
CA MET A 149 15.47 -12.94 -1.50
C MET A 149 16.03 -11.89 -2.47
N MET A 150 15.88 -10.60 -2.18
CA MET A 150 16.53 -9.51 -2.93
C MET A 150 18.04 -9.43 -2.71
N GLY A 151 18.59 -10.18 -1.74
CA GLY A 151 20.02 -10.16 -1.41
C GLY A 151 20.44 -8.94 -0.60
N GLU A 152 19.49 -8.29 0.09
CA GLU A 152 19.76 -7.13 0.94
C GLU A 152 20.47 -7.53 2.24
N GLY A 153 21.28 -6.62 2.78
CA GLY A 153 22.00 -6.85 4.04
C GLY A 153 21.10 -6.86 5.27
N GLU A 154 21.59 -7.42 6.38
CA GLU A 154 20.85 -7.55 7.65
C GLU A 154 20.25 -6.23 8.15
N GLU A 155 20.98 -5.12 8.00
CA GLU A 155 20.50 -3.79 8.37
C GLU A 155 19.22 -3.40 7.60
N VAL A 156 19.20 -3.67 6.29
CA VAL A 156 18.08 -3.34 5.41
C VAL A 156 16.88 -4.26 5.69
N VAL A 157 17.13 -5.54 5.99
CA VAL A 157 16.09 -6.49 6.41
C VAL A 157 15.43 -6.04 7.72
N ARG A 158 16.23 -5.68 8.73
CA ARG A 158 15.72 -5.18 10.01
C ARG A 158 14.95 -3.86 9.83
N TYR A 159 15.41 -2.99 8.94
CA TYR A 159 14.69 -1.79 8.58
C TYR A 159 13.33 -2.12 7.96
N ALA A 160 13.30 -3.02 6.96
CA ALA A 160 12.06 -3.43 6.30
C ALA A 160 11.05 -4.04 7.27
N GLU A 161 11.53 -4.85 8.22
CA GLU A 161 10.71 -5.41 9.29
C GLU A 161 10.01 -4.32 10.10
N ASN A 162 10.78 -3.33 10.56
CA ASN A 162 10.27 -2.23 11.36
C ASN A 162 9.31 -1.35 10.56
N ALA A 163 9.64 -1.04 9.30
CA ALA A 163 8.79 -0.26 8.42
C ALA A 163 7.45 -0.97 8.15
N ALA A 164 7.48 -2.27 7.80
CA ALA A 164 6.28 -3.07 7.59
C ALA A 164 5.41 -3.13 8.86
N ARG A 165 6.03 -3.26 10.04
CA ARG A 165 5.32 -3.23 11.32
C ARG A 165 4.61 -1.90 11.55
N ILE A 166 5.27 -0.77 11.30
CA ILE A 166 4.67 0.56 11.43
C ILE A 166 3.48 0.71 10.48
N THR A 167 3.64 0.32 9.22
CA THR A 167 2.57 0.33 8.22
C THR A 167 1.35 -0.49 8.68
N LEU A 168 1.56 -1.73 9.12
CA LEU A 168 0.47 -2.60 9.57
C LEU A 168 -0.21 -2.08 10.85
N VAL A 169 0.55 -1.41 11.73
CA VAL A 169 -0.02 -0.74 12.91
C VAL A 169 -0.92 0.43 12.50
N GLY A 170 -0.61 1.16 11.44
CA GLY A 170 -1.50 2.19 10.88
C GLY A 170 -2.74 1.57 10.26
N MET A 171 -2.57 0.66 9.30
CA MET A 171 -3.66 0.04 8.54
C MET A 171 -4.74 -0.61 9.42
N ARG A 172 -4.35 -1.33 10.48
CA ARG A 172 -5.34 -1.95 11.37
C ARG A 172 -6.23 -0.92 12.09
N GLN A 173 -5.73 0.29 12.31
CA GLN A 173 -6.50 1.39 12.89
C GLN A 173 -7.52 1.91 11.89
N GLU A 174 -7.11 2.10 10.64
CA GLU A 174 -7.97 2.50 9.52
C GLU A 174 -9.07 1.46 9.29
N ILE A 175 -8.71 0.18 9.18
CA ILE A 175 -9.65 -0.94 9.01
C ILE A 175 -10.67 -0.98 10.16
N ALA A 176 -10.21 -0.81 11.40
CA ALA A 176 -11.10 -0.81 12.56
C ALA A 176 -12.04 0.41 12.51
N ALA A 177 -11.53 1.60 12.17
CA ALA A 177 -12.34 2.81 12.02
C ALA A 177 -13.41 2.64 10.93
N GLU A 178 -13.00 2.18 9.76
CA GLU A 178 -13.88 1.90 8.62
C GLU A 178 -14.95 0.88 8.99
N SER A 179 -14.58 -0.20 9.69
CA SER A 179 -15.52 -1.24 10.11
C SER A 179 -16.55 -0.71 11.12
N VAL A 180 -16.15 0.16 12.06
CA VAL A 180 -17.10 0.78 12.99
C VAL A 180 -18.05 1.70 12.23
N LEU A 181 -17.52 2.62 11.43
CA LEU A 181 -18.31 3.59 10.67
C LEU A 181 -19.28 2.90 9.70
N SER A 182 -18.83 1.87 8.97
CA SER A 182 -19.66 1.09 8.05
C SER A 182 -20.86 0.42 8.72
N SER A 183 -20.78 0.18 10.05
CA SER A 183 -21.86 -0.45 10.82
C SER A 183 -22.86 0.55 11.42
N MET A 184 -22.63 1.85 11.28
CA MET A 184 -23.44 2.91 11.89
C MET A 184 -24.58 3.34 10.94
N GLN A 185 -25.78 3.52 11.48
CA GLN A 185 -26.97 3.89 10.69
C GLN A 185 -26.89 5.31 10.14
N GLU A 186 -26.12 6.18 10.79
CA GLU A 186 -25.91 7.56 10.40
C GLU A 186 -24.91 7.73 9.24
N VAL A 187 -24.20 6.66 8.85
CA VAL A 187 -23.27 6.64 7.72
C VAL A 187 -24.02 6.21 6.47
N HIS A 188 -24.12 7.10 5.49
CA HIS A 188 -24.80 6.86 4.21
C HIS A 188 -23.87 6.36 3.10
N GLY A 189 -22.56 6.48 3.31
CA GLY A 189 -21.53 6.04 2.36
C GLY A 189 -20.16 6.07 3.01
N ILE A 190 -19.31 5.10 2.65
CA ILE A 190 -17.93 5.00 3.13
C ILE A 190 -17.09 4.30 2.08
N ARG A 191 -15.86 4.79 1.91
CA ARG A 191 -14.85 4.20 1.03
C ARG A 191 -13.45 4.58 1.50
N GLY A 192 -12.45 3.78 1.14
CA GLY A 192 -11.07 4.21 1.17
C GLY A 192 -10.82 5.42 0.26
N ALA A 193 -9.80 6.19 0.60
CA ALA A 193 -9.29 7.25 -0.25
C ALA A 193 -8.75 6.69 -1.58
N ASN A 194 -8.83 7.51 -2.64
CA ASN A 194 -8.11 7.24 -3.88
C ASN A 194 -6.67 7.77 -3.80
N ASP A 195 -5.82 7.47 -4.79
CA ASP A 195 -4.41 7.88 -4.80
C ASP A 195 -4.20 9.39 -4.60
N GLU A 196 -5.06 10.25 -5.19
CA GLU A 196 -4.93 11.71 -5.03
C GLU A 196 -5.30 12.16 -3.62
N GLU A 197 -6.33 11.55 -3.04
CA GLU A 197 -6.78 11.80 -1.66
C GLU A 197 -5.75 11.30 -0.63
N GLU A 198 -5.14 10.13 -0.84
CA GLU A 198 -4.06 9.60 0.01
C GLU A 198 -2.80 10.47 -0.07
N LEU A 199 -2.49 11.00 -1.26
CA LEU A 199 -1.45 12.02 -1.41
C LEU A 199 -1.77 13.33 -0.67
N GLY A 200 -3.06 13.58 -0.41
CA GLY A 200 -3.58 14.64 0.45
C GLY A 200 -3.60 14.30 1.94
N GLY A 201 -3.31 13.05 2.30
CA GLY A 201 -3.31 12.56 3.68
C GLY A 201 -4.67 12.06 4.17
N ILE A 202 -5.64 11.86 3.28
CA ILE A 202 -6.94 11.26 3.61
C ILE A 202 -6.80 9.75 3.55
N ASP A 203 -7.27 9.04 4.58
CA ASP A 203 -7.30 7.58 4.58
C ASP A 203 -8.68 7.06 4.14
N ILE A 204 -9.76 7.69 4.63
CA ILE A 204 -11.14 7.28 4.40
C ILE A 204 -11.99 8.49 4.04
N VAL A 205 -12.94 8.32 3.12
CA VAL A 205 -14.01 9.29 2.85
C VAL A 205 -15.33 8.74 3.35
N VAL A 206 -16.04 9.52 4.15
CA VAL A 206 -17.29 9.11 4.80
C VAL A 206 -18.38 10.16 4.57
N THR A 207 -19.57 9.69 4.20
CA THR A 207 -20.81 10.49 4.20
C THR A 207 -21.57 10.22 5.50
N TYR A 208 -21.42 11.10 6.48
CA TYR A 208 -22.05 11.00 7.80
C TYR A 208 -23.17 12.04 7.95
N LYS A 209 -24.39 11.61 8.28
CA LYS A 209 -25.59 12.47 8.36
C LYS A 209 -25.79 13.36 7.12
N GLY A 210 -25.40 12.87 5.95
CA GLY A 210 -25.50 13.59 4.67
C GLY A 210 -24.36 14.56 4.36
N VAL A 211 -23.33 14.65 5.20
CA VAL A 211 -22.12 15.46 4.95
C VAL A 211 -20.96 14.55 4.59
N GLU A 212 -20.33 14.78 3.43
CA GLU A 212 -19.13 14.06 2.99
C GLU A 212 -17.88 14.73 3.57
N VAL A 213 -17.01 13.95 4.20
CA VAL A 213 -15.76 14.41 4.81
C VAL A 213 -14.63 13.39 4.61
N GLY A 214 -13.42 13.88 4.35
CA GLY A 214 -12.19 13.10 4.39
C GLY A 214 -11.64 13.03 5.82
N ILE A 215 -11.23 11.84 6.26
CA ILE A 215 -10.64 11.62 7.58
C ILE A 215 -9.28 10.94 7.46
N ASP A 216 -8.36 11.39 8.32
CA ASP A 216 -7.01 10.85 8.51
C ASP A 216 -6.97 10.14 9.87
N ILE A 217 -6.88 8.82 9.87
CA ILE A 217 -6.95 8.00 11.07
C ILE A 217 -5.58 7.90 11.73
N LYS A 218 -5.50 8.39 12.96
CA LYS A 218 -4.31 8.28 13.80
C LYS A 218 -4.49 7.21 14.87
N SER A 219 -3.37 6.59 15.24
CA SER A 219 -3.29 5.59 16.31
C SER A 219 -3.40 6.16 17.73
N SER A 220 -3.33 7.49 17.88
CA SER A 220 -3.50 8.16 19.19
C SER A 220 -4.15 9.54 19.07
N GLN A 221 -4.80 9.97 20.16
CA GLN A 221 -5.37 11.32 20.27
C GLN A 221 -4.32 12.42 20.16
N ALA A 222 -3.12 12.21 20.73
CA ALA A 222 -2.04 13.18 20.67
C ALA A 222 -1.59 13.42 19.23
N THR A 223 -1.43 12.35 18.45
CA THR A 223 -1.06 12.41 17.03
C THR A 223 -2.15 13.08 16.20
N ALA A 224 -3.43 12.75 16.43
CA ALA A 224 -4.56 13.41 15.75
C ALA A 224 -4.60 14.92 16.03
N ASN A 225 -4.46 15.30 17.31
CA ASN A 225 -4.45 16.71 17.71
C ASN A 225 -3.28 17.48 17.09
N GLN A 226 -2.09 16.87 17.04
CA GLN A 226 -0.92 17.46 16.42
C GLN A 226 -1.11 17.63 14.91
N ALA A 227 -1.63 16.62 14.22
CA ALA A 227 -1.94 16.71 12.78
C ALA A 227 -2.94 17.84 12.49
N ASN A 228 -4.05 17.92 13.23
CA ASN A 228 -5.03 18.99 13.09
C ASN A 228 -4.46 20.38 13.42
N LYS A 229 -3.51 20.48 14.35
CA LYS A 229 -2.84 21.74 14.65
C LYS A 229 -2.01 22.21 13.45
N ILE A 230 -1.19 21.31 12.89
CA ILE A 230 -0.35 21.58 11.73
C ILE A 230 -1.21 21.95 10.51
N ALA A 231 -2.28 21.19 10.24
CA ALA A 231 -3.20 21.48 9.14
C ALA A 231 -3.79 22.88 9.24
N ARG A 232 -4.25 23.30 10.43
CA ARG A 232 -4.75 24.67 10.67
C ARG A 232 -3.67 25.74 10.50
N GLU A 233 -2.44 25.50 10.91
CA GLU A 233 -1.32 26.42 10.72
C GLU A 233 -0.99 26.64 9.24
N HIS A 234 -1.23 25.62 8.40
CA HIS A 234 -1.02 25.66 6.96
C HIS A 234 -2.26 26.02 6.14
N GLY A 235 -3.43 26.17 6.76
CA GLY A 235 -4.69 26.43 6.08
C GLY A 235 -5.25 25.24 5.31
N ASP A 236 -4.77 24.02 5.61
CA ASP A 236 -5.24 22.79 5.01
C ASP A 236 -6.55 22.37 5.73
N ALA A 237 -7.69 22.50 5.05
CA ALA A 237 -9.02 22.19 5.57
C ALA A 237 -9.69 21.00 4.88
N GLU A 238 -8.97 20.31 3.99
CA GLU A 238 -9.50 19.24 3.13
C GLU A 238 -9.81 17.94 3.90
N TYR A 239 -9.29 17.78 5.12
CA TYR A 239 -9.51 16.60 5.94
C TYR A 239 -9.45 16.89 7.44
N MET A 240 -9.93 15.93 8.25
CA MET A 240 -9.79 15.96 9.70
C MET A 240 -9.02 14.75 10.21
N ALA A 241 -7.96 14.97 11.00
CA ALA A 241 -7.27 13.90 11.68
C ALA A 241 -8.06 13.44 12.91
N VAL A 242 -8.30 12.14 13.01
CA VAL A 242 -9.16 11.52 14.01
C VAL A 242 -8.40 10.37 14.68
N TRP A 243 -8.45 10.28 16.01
CA TRP A 243 -7.98 9.08 16.69
C TRP A 243 -8.95 7.93 16.43
N SER A 244 -8.43 6.77 16.07
CA SER A 244 -9.24 5.56 15.85
C SER A 244 -10.05 5.12 17.08
N GLY A 245 -9.70 5.60 18.27
CA GLY A 245 -10.29 5.16 19.54
C GLY A 245 -9.79 3.79 20.00
N PHE A 246 -8.83 3.18 19.30
CA PHE A 246 -8.21 1.91 19.65
C PHE A 246 -6.71 2.10 19.95
N THR A 247 -6.17 1.18 20.75
CA THR A 247 -4.76 1.12 21.16
C THR A 247 -4.16 -0.21 20.73
N GLY A 248 -2.82 -0.31 20.71
CA GLY A 248 -2.15 -1.57 20.39
C GLY A 248 -2.56 -2.75 21.29
N ARG A 249 -3.02 -2.48 22.52
CA ARG A 249 -3.53 -3.51 23.44
C ARG A 249 -4.84 -4.11 22.95
N ASP A 250 -5.72 -3.32 22.34
CA ASP A 250 -7.02 -3.79 21.85
C ASP A 250 -6.85 -4.82 20.72
N PHE A 251 -5.82 -4.64 19.90
CA PHE A 251 -5.50 -5.53 18.77
C PHE A 251 -4.68 -6.76 19.18
N GLY A 252 -3.73 -6.60 20.11
CA GLY A 252 -2.65 -7.59 20.24
C GLY A 252 -1.94 -7.79 18.90
N ASP A 253 -1.88 -9.04 18.42
CA ASP A 253 -1.30 -9.42 17.12
C ASP A 253 -2.31 -9.45 15.96
N LYS A 254 -3.58 -9.13 16.22
CA LYS A 254 -4.64 -9.14 15.21
C LYS A 254 -4.54 -7.94 14.27
N LEU A 255 -4.95 -8.17 13.02
CA LEU A 255 -5.12 -7.14 11.98
C LEU A 255 -6.56 -6.62 11.95
N ILE A 256 -7.53 -7.50 12.20
CA ILE A 256 -8.97 -7.18 12.23
C ILE A 256 -9.49 -7.49 13.62
N LEU A 257 -10.28 -6.56 14.19
CA LEU A 257 -10.89 -6.73 15.50
C LEU A 257 -12.19 -7.54 15.41
N GLU A 258 -12.56 -8.18 16.51
CA GLU A 258 -13.83 -8.90 16.60
C GLU A 258 -15.02 -7.93 16.54
N ASN A 259 -16.12 -8.39 15.95
CA ASN A 259 -17.35 -7.59 15.81
C ASN A 259 -17.84 -6.95 17.12
N TRP A 260 -17.66 -7.62 18.27
CA TRP A 260 -18.07 -7.06 19.56
C TRP A 260 -17.17 -5.89 20.01
N GLN A 261 -15.87 -5.92 19.70
CA GLN A 261 -14.94 -4.83 19.99
C GLN A 261 -15.28 -3.59 19.16
N LEU A 262 -15.61 -3.81 17.88
CA LEU A 262 -16.02 -2.76 16.95
C LEU A 262 -17.33 -2.09 17.37
N ARG A 263 -18.39 -2.88 17.66
CA ARG A 263 -19.68 -2.34 18.10
C ARG A 263 -19.58 -1.45 19.34
N ASN A 264 -18.70 -1.78 20.27
CA ASN A 264 -18.49 -1.00 21.49
C ASN A 264 -17.89 0.41 21.23
N LYS A 265 -17.48 0.73 20.01
CA LYS A 265 -16.94 2.05 19.63
C LYS A 265 -17.93 2.93 18.86
N GLN A 266 -19.16 2.47 18.58
CA GLN A 266 -20.12 3.29 17.83
C GLN A 266 -20.45 4.62 18.55
N ASP A 267 -20.65 4.62 19.87
CA ASP A 267 -20.93 5.85 20.64
C ASP A 267 -19.76 6.85 20.57
N TYR A 268 -18.53 6.33 20.61
CA TYR A 268 -17.31 7.11 20.42
C TYR A 268 -17.30 7.74 19.01
N TYR A 269 -17.54 6.95 17.97
CA TYR A 269 -17.54 7.46 16.59
C TYR A 269 -18.69 8.44 16.31
N ARG A 270 -19.87 8.27 16.93
CA ARG A 270 -20.92 9.31 16.84
C ARG A 270 -20.43 10.64 17.39
N SER A 271 -19.84 10.63 18.58
CA SER A 271 -19.32 11.83 19.22
C SER A 271 -18.20 12.50 18.40
N VAL A 272 -17.30 11.69 17.84
CA VAL A 272 -16.22 12.18 16.97
C VAL A 272 -16.78 12.76 15.68
N MET A 273 -17.64 12.03 14.97
CA MET A 273 -18.15 12.46 13.68
C MET A 273 -19.06 13.69 13.78
N ASP A 274 -19.80 13.85 14.87
CA ASP A 274 -20.56 15.07 15.14
C ASP A 274 -19.64 16.31 15.22
N VAL A 275 -18.45 16.17 15.82
CA VAL A 275 -17.43 17.25 15.83
C VAL A 275 -16.83 17.46 14.45
N VAL A 276 -16.52 16.39 13.73
CA VAL A 276 -15.94 16.46 12.37
C VAL A 276 -16.87 17.25 11.43
N ILE A 277 -18.16 16.92 11.38
CA ILE A 277 -19.09 17.60 10.47
C ILE A 277 -19.39 19.04 10.89
N GLN A 278 -19.38 19.35 12.20
CA GLN A 278 -19.50 20.74 12.67
C GLN A 278 -18.33 21.59 12.17
N GLN A 279 -17.11 21.05 12.25
CA GLN A 279 -15.90 21.75 11.80
C GLN A 279 -15.85 21.85 10.27
N ALA A 280 -16.27 20.81 9.54
CA ALA A 280 -16.40 20.87 8.08
C ALA A 280 -17.44 21.91 7.63
N GLY A 281 -18.59 21.98 8.30
CA GLY A 281 -19.65 22.96 7.99
C GLY A 281 -19.25 24.41 8.24
N HIS A 282 -18.34 24.68 9.19
CA HIS A 282 -17.79 26.01 9.43
C HIS A 282 -16.75 26.46 8.39
N ASN A 283 -16.18 25.53 7.61
CA ASN A 283 -15.20 25.85 6.57
C ASN A 283 -15.83 26.15 5.20
N VAL A 284 -17.16 25.95 5.04
CA VAL A 284 -17.91 26.18 3.79
C VAL A 284 -18.79 27.44 3.84
N ALA A 285 -18.96 28.06 5.01
CA ALA A 285 -19.79 29.26 5.22
C ALA A 285 -18.94 30.53 5.40
#